data_AF-A0A7V4NID0-F1
#
_entry.id   AF-A0A7V4NID0-F1
#
_cell.length_a   1.000
_cell.length_b   1.000
_cell.length_c   1.000
_cell.angle_alpha   90.00
_cell.angle_beta   90.00
_cell.angle_gamma   90.00
#
_symmetry.space_group_name_H-M   'P 1'
#
loop_
_entity.id
_entity.type
_entity.pdbx_description
1 polymer ?
#
loop_
_entity_poly.entity_id
_entity_poly.type
_entity_poly.pdbx_seq_one_letter_code
_entity_poly.pdbx_strand_id
1 'polypeptide(L)' 'MKLKDLFYKKFVITSEIGPPKGWQVNHLIEEAKKYLKEKVDAINVTDNQS' A
#
# COMPACT_ATOMS: atom_id res chain seq x y z
N MET A 1 -11.75 7.69 -2.27
CA MET A 1 -11.07 8.90 -2.80
C MET A 1 -9.97 8.43 -3.73
N LYS A 2 -9.75 9.08 -4.89
CA LYS A 2 -8.65 8.68 -5.78
C LYS A 2 -7.35 9.32 -5.29
N LEU A 3 -6.21 8.65 -5.45
CA LEU A 3 -4.91 9.19 -5.05
C LEU A 3 -4.63 10.55 -5.69
N LYS A 4 -4.99 10.72 -6.97
CA LYS A 4 -4.84 12.00 -7.69
C LYS A 4 -5.56 13.17 -7.03
N ASP A 5 -6.67 12.92 -6.31
CA ASP A 5 -7.45 13.98 -5.68
C ASP A 5 -6.74 14.54 -4.44
N LEU A 6 -5.77 13.80 -3.87
CA LEU A 6 -4.98 14.21 -2.72
C LEU A 6 -3.86 15.20 -3.06
N PHE A 7 -3.33 15.14 -4.28
CA PHE A 7 -2.23 16.02 -4.73
C PHE A 7 -2.60 17.50 -4.70
N TYR A 8 -3.89 17.82 -4.78
CA TYR A 8 -4.39 19.20 -4.68
C TYR A 8 -4.61 19.68 -3.23
N LYS A 9 -4.44 18.80 -2.23
CA LYS A 9 -4.83 19.08 -0.83
C LYS A 9 -3.67 18.99 0.15
N LYS A 10 -2.69 18.12 -0.11
CA LYS A 10 -1.55 17.92 0.79
C LYS A 10 -0.35 17.31 0.07
N PHE A 11 0.80 17.34 0.74
CA PHE A 11 1.95 16.54 0.36
C PHE A 11 1.63 15.06 0.59
N VAL A 12 1.64 14.27 -0.48
CA VAL A 12 1.24 12.87 -0.45
C VAL A 12 2.44 11.97 -0.19
N ILE A 13 2.30 11.06 0.77
CA ILE A 13 3.32 10.06 1.10
C ILE A 13 2.77 8.69 0.76
N THR A 14 3.55 7.89 0.03
CA THR A 14 3.18 6.52 -0.36
C THR A 14 4.25 5.53 0.06
N SER A 15 3.89 4.25 0.09
CA SER A 15 4.82 3.14 0.30
C SER A 15 4.45 1.98 -0.62
N GLU A 16 5.28 0.96 -0.65
CA GLU A 16 5.12 -0.22 -1.49
C GLU A 16 5.33 -1.48 -0.65
N ILE A 17 4.54 -2.51 -0.94
CA ILE A 17 4.70 -3.85 -0.37
C ILE A 17 4.89 -4.87 -1.50
N GLY A 18 5.86 -5.76 -1.30
CA GLY A 18 6.14 -6.90 -2.17
C GLY A 18 5.11 -8.02 -2.01
N PRO A 19 4.84 -8.84 -3.04
CA PRO A 19 3.97 -9.99 -2.87
C PRO A 19 4.61 -11.00 -1.92
N PRO A 20 3.81 -11.74 -1.13
CA PRO A 20 4.34 -12.88 -0.38
C PRO A 20 4.79 -13.99 -1.35
N LYS A 21 5.50 -14.99 -0.82
CA LYS A 21 5.67 -16.24 -1.57
C LYS A 21 4.30 -16.91 -1.72
N GLY A 22 3.85 -17.07 -2.96
CA GLY A 22 2.53 -17.64 -3.29
C GLY A 22 1.42 -16.58 -3.36
N TRP A 23 0.18 -17.04 -3.57
CA TRP A 23 -0.96 -16.16 -3.90
C TRP A 23 -1.65 -15.50 -2.69
N GLN A 24 -1.26 -15.86 -1.47
CA GLN A 24 -1.98 -15.50 -0.24
C GLN A 24 -1.62 -14.09 0.27
N VAL A 25 -2.13 -13.05 -0.39
CA VAL A 25 -1.82 -11.64 -0.07
C VAL A 25 -2.52 -11.09 1.18
N ASN A 26 -3.57 -11.76 1.67
CA ASN A 26 -4.40 -11.24 2.77
C ASN A 26 -3.61 -10.93 4.05
N HIS A 27 -2.68 -11.81 4.43
CA HIS A 27 -1.87 -11.60 5.63
C HIS A 27 -1.00 -10.34 5.51
N LEU A 28 -0.39 -10.14 4.34
CA LEU A 28 0.46 -8.99 4.03
C LEU A 28 -0.33 -7.68 4.04
N ILE A 29 -1.59 -7.70 3.57
CA ILE A 29 -2.51 -6.56 3.66
C ILE A 29 -2.83 -6.20 5.11
N GLU A 30 -3.06 -7.19 5.98
CA GLU A 30 -3.34 -6.94 7.39
C GLU A 30 -2.12 -6.38 8.14
N GLU A 31 -0.91 -6.87 7.83
CA GLU A 31 0.32 -6.27 8.35
C GLU A 31 0.51 -4.82 7.87
N ALA A 32 0.29 -4.56 6.58
CA ALA A 32 0.36 -3.22 6.02
C ALA A 32 -0.64 -2.28 6.72
N LYS A 33 -1.88 -2.73 6.96
CA LYS A 33 -2.87 -1.95 7.73
C LYS A 33 -2.40 -1.69 9.16
N LYS A 34 -1.83 -2.70 9.83
CA LYS A 34 -1.35 -2.58 11.21
C LYS A 34 -0.22 -1.58 11.36
N TYR A 35 0.72 -1.55 10.41
CA TYR A 35 1.97 -0.78 10.55
C TYR A 35 2.02 0.53 9.76
N LEU A 36 1.26 0.64 8.66
CA LEU A 36 1.40 1.73 7.68
C LEU A 36 0.15 2.61 7.54
N LYS A 37 -1.04 2.17 7.97
CA LYS A 37 -2.32 2.87 7.71
C LYS A 37 -2.33 4.34 8.14
N GLU A 38 -1.68 4.69 9.24
CA GLU A 38 -1.63 6.07 9.75
C GLU A 38 -0.41 6.86 9.25
N LYS A 39 0.48 6.22 8.50
CA LYS A 39 1.76 6.79 8.06
C LYS A 39 1.78 7.16 6.58
N VAL A 40 0.92 6.54 5.77
CA VAL A 40 0.92 6.70 4.31
C VAL A 40 -0.49 6.88 3.77
N ASP A 41 -0.61 7.58 2.64
CA ASP A 41 -1.87 7.87 1.96
C ASP A 41 -2.34 6.74 1.05
N ALA A 42 -1.39 5.98 0.53
CA ALA A 42 -1.62 4.84 -0.35
C ALA A 42 -0.45 3.87 -0.28
N ILE A 43 -0.76 2.61 -0.59
CA ILE A 43 0.22 1.53 -0.67
C ILE A 43 0.09 0.88 -2.05
N ASN A 44 1.21 0.79 -2.77
CA ASN A 44 1.33 -0.05 -3.95
C ASN A 44 1.51 -1.51 -3.52
N VAL A 45 0.74 -2.43 -4.09
CA VAL A 45 0.92 -3.88 -3.91
C VAL A 45 1.45 -4.43 -5.21
N THR A 46 2.73 -4.80 -5.23
CA THR A 46 3.37 -5.28 -6.46
C THR A 46 2.95 -6.71 -6.76
N ASP A 47 2.83 -7.01 -8.06
CA ASP A 47 2.65 -8.36 -8.58
C ASP A 47 3.96 -8.78 -9.24
N ASN A 48 4.93 -9.15 -8.40
CA ASN A 48 6.23 -9.63 -8.86
C ASN A 48 6.19 -11.17 -8.87
N GLN A 49 5.70 -11.74 -9.97
CA GLN A 49 5.71 -13.19 -10.18
C GLN A 49 7.16 -13.68 -10.29
N SER A 50 7.58 -14.46 -9.31
CA SER A 50 8.86 -15.19 -9.28
C SER A 50 8.61 -16.69 -9.21
#